data_AF-A0AA47MEN9-F1
#
_entry.id   AF-A0AA47MEN9-F1
#
_cell.length_a   1.000
_cell.length_b   1.000
_cell.length_c   1.000
_cell.angle_alpha   90.00
_cell.angle_beta   90.00
_cell.angle_gamma   90.00
#
_symmetry.space_group_name_H-M   'P 1'
#
loop_
_entity.id
_entity.type
_entity.pdbx_description
1 polymer ?
#
loop_
_entity_poly.entity_id
_entity_poly.type
_entity_poly.pdbx_seq_one_letter_code
_entity_poly.pdbx_strand_id
1 'polypeptide(L)' 'MVKRELSRKAKLSIYQSIFVPALTYGHELWVVTERTRSWVQAPERSFLRRVAGLSLRDRVRSSVIREELGVDPLLLRERS' A
#
# COMPACT_ATOMS: atom_id res chain seq x y z
N MET A 1 6.74 -28.92 4.73
CA MET A 1 5.83 -27.77 4.52
C MET A 1 6.67 -26.57 4.10
N VAL A 2 6.91 -26.41 2.79
CA VAL A 2 7.77 -25.33 2.29
C VAL A 2 6.97 -24.03 2.39
N LYS A 3 7.22 -23.24 3.44
CA LYS A 3 6.85 -21.82 3.41
C LYS A 3 7.69 -21.20 2.31
N ARG A 4 7.13 -21.13 1.08
CA ARG A 4 7.66 -20.28 0.03
C ARG A 4 7.54 -18.86 0.54
N GLU A 5 8.56 -18.38 1.23
CA GLU A 5 8.68 -16.97 1.59
C GLU A 5 8.74 -16.20 0.28
N LEU A 6 7.59 -15.71 -0.17
CA LEU A 6 7.51 -14.77 -1.27
C LEU A 6 8.46 -13.62 -0.95
N SER A 7 9.49 -13.46 -1.78
CA SER A 7 10.44 -12.35 -1.69
C SER A 7 9.68 -11.03 -1.57
N ARG A 8 10.20 -10.07 -0.80
CA ARG A 8 9.61 -8.73 -0.66
C ARG A 8 9.28 -8.14 -2.03
N LYS A 9 10.17 -8.36 -3.02
CA LYS A 9 10.00 -7.96 -4.42
C LYS A 9 8.74 -8.56 -5.08
N ALA A 10 8.43 -9.82 -4.83
CA ALA A 10 7.24 -10.48 -5.38
C ALA A 10 5.96 -9.95 -4.72
N LYS A 11 5.97 -9.73 -3.40
CA LYS A 11 4.84 -9.13 -2.68
C LYS A 11 4.58 -7.69 -3.18
N LEU A 12 5.63 -6.91 -3.38
CA LEU A 12 5.54 -5.56 -3.95
C LEU A 12 5.06 -5.57 -5.40
N SER A 13 5.49 -6.53 -6.23
CA SER A 13 4.99 -6.66 -7.59
C SER A 13 3.50 -6.98 -7.65
N ILE A 14 3.01 -7.87 -6.77
CA ILE A 14 1.56 -8.16 -6.66
C ILE A 14 0.80 -6.89 -6.24
N TYR A 15 1.33 -6.13 -5.28
CA TYR A 15 0.75 -4.87 -4.86
C TYR A 15 0.71 -3.85 -6.01
N GLN A 16 1.79 -3.69 -6.76
CA GLN A 16 1.82 -2.80 -7.92
C GLN A 16 0.87 -3.24 -9.03
N SER A 17 0.78 -4.54 -9.33
CA SER A 17 -0.04 -5.03 -10.45
C SER A 17 -1.53 -5.14 -10.15
N ILE A 18 -1.92 -5.30 -8.87
CA ILE A 18 -3.32 -5.47 -8.48
C ILE A 18 -3.86 -4.20 -7.80
N PHE A 19 -3.10 -3.65 -6.84
CA PHE A 19 -3.56 -2.54 -6.01
C PHE A 19 -3.53 -1.22 -6.79
N VAL A 20 -2.47 -0.94 -7.56
CA VAL A 20 -2.37 0.32 -8.31
C VAL A 20 -3.46 0.44 -9.38
N PRO A 21 -3.69 -0.54 -10.28
CA PRO A 21 -4.73 -0.42 -11.30
C PRO A 21 -6.14 -0.43 -10.72
N ALA A 22 -6.41 -1.22 -9.68
CA ALA A 22 -7.71 -1.21 -9.00
C ALA A 22 -8.05 0.16 -8.41
N LEU A 23 -7.03 0.93 -8.01
CA LEU A 23 -7.21 2.28 -7.46
C LEU A 23 -7.23 3.36 -8.53
N THR A 24 -6.38 3.24 -9.56
CA THR A 24 -6.37 4.17 -10.69
C THR A 24 -7.67 4.10 -11.49
N TYR A 25 -8.17 2.89 -11.75
CA TYR A 25 -9.47 2.68 -12.41
C TYR A 25 -10.65 2.89 -11.45
N GLY A 26 -10.49 2.47 -10.19
CA GLY A 26 -11.50 2.69 -9.15
C GLY A 26 -11.79 4.18 -8.92
N HIS A 27 -10.84 5.08 -9.15
CA HIS A 27 -11.05 6.53 -9.04
C HIS A 27 -12.15 7.07 -9.98
N GLU A 28 -12.34 6.47 -11.16
CA GLU A 28 -13.41 6.87 -12.08
C GLU A 28 -14.79 6.37 -11.64
N LEU A 29 -14.84 5.25 -10.92
CA LEU A 29 -16.07 4.60 -10.47
C LEU A 29 -16.45 4.99 -9.02
N TRP A 30 -15.48 5.36 -8.20
CA TRP A 30 -15.61 5.70 -6.78
C TRP A 30 -15.37 7.19 -6.62
N VAL A 31 -16.40 7.96 -6.26
CA VAL A 31 -16.21 9.36 -5.87
C VAL A 31 -15.14 9.41 -4.78
N VAL A 32 -14.06 10.18 -5.01
CA VAL A 32 -12.98 10.36 -4.04
C VAL A 32 -13.48 11.18 -2.87
N THR A 33 -14.09 10.46 -1.93
CA THR A 33 -14.52 10.98 -0.64
C THR A 33 -13.52 10.52 0.42
N GLU A 34 -13.56 11.15 1.60
CA GLU A 34 -12.75 10.72 2.74
C GLU A 34 -12.97 9.24 3.11
N ARG A 35 -14.16 8.69 2.86
CA ARG A 35 -14.47 7.26 3.05
C ARG A 35 -13.66 6.37 2.12
N THR A 36 -13.63 6.68 0.82
CA THR A 36 -12.82 5.96 -0.16
C THR A 36 -11.34 6.05 0.20
N ARG A 37 -10.88 7.23 0.64
CA ARG A 37 -9.50 7.46 1.08
C ARG A 37 -9.12 6.58 2.27
N SER A 38 -9.97 6.49 3.29
CA SER A 38 -9.73 5.62 4.45
C SER A 38 -9.82 4.14 4.10
N TRP A 39 -10.73 3.76 3.19
CA TRP A 39 -10.89 2.39 2.71
C TRP A 39 -9.65 1.86 2.01
N VAL A 40 -8.91 2.73 1.33
CA VAL A 40 -7.69 2.37 0.60
C VAL A 40 -6.47 2.44 1.50
N GLN A 41 -6.33 3.52 2.28
CA GLN A 41 -5.14 3.74 3.11
C GLN A 41 -4.97 2.70 4.22
N ALA A 42 -6.07 2.25 4.84
CA ALA A 42 -6.00 1.28 5.93
C ALA A 42 -5.44 -0.09 5.49
N PRO A 43 -5.98 -0.76 4.46
CA PRO A 43 -5.41 -2.01 3.96
C PRO A 43 -4.04 -1.82 3.31
N GLU A 44 -3.78 -0.70 2.63
CA GLU A 44 -2.44 -0.38 2.13
C GLU A 44 -1.39 -0.36 3.26
N ARG A 45 -1.63 0.42 4.31
CA ARG A 45 -0.71 0.54 5.45
C ARG A 45 -0.50 -0.80 6.16
N SER A 46 -1.57 -1.59 6.30
CA SER A 46 -1.50 -2.94 6.88
C SER A 46 -0.64 -3.88 6.02
N PHE A 47 -0.81 -3.83 4.70
CA PHE A 47 -0.04 -4.63 3.75
C PHE A 47 1.44 -4.27 3.79
N LEU A 48 1.79 -2.98 3.64
CA LEU A 48 3.17 -2.50 3.64
C LEU A 48 3.90 -2.85 4.94
N ARG A 49 3.22 -2.72 6.09
CA ARG A 49 3.76 -3.14 7.39
C ARG A 49 4.09 -4.63 7.45
N ARG A 50 3.24 -5.50 6.90
CA ARG A 50 3.52 -6.94 6.82
C ARG A 50 4.68 -7.26 5.88
N VAL A 51 4.83 -6.51 4.79
CA VAL A 51 5.95 -6.70 3.84
C VAL A 51 7.28 -6.26 4.46
N ALA A 52 7.28 -5.16 5.21
CA ALA A 52 8.44 -4.68 5.96
C ALA A 52 8.74 -5.51 7.22
N GLY A 53 7.82 -6.39 7.64
CA GLY A 53 7.97 -7.17 8.87
C GLY A 53 7.74 -6.35 10.15
N LEU A 54 7.05 -5.21 10.05
CA LEU A 54 6.84 -4.27 11.14
C LEU A 54 5.49 -4.49 11.85
N SER A 55 5.54 -4.51 13.17
CA SER A 55 4.42 -4.63 14.09
C SER A 55 3.81 -3.27 14.42
N LEU A 56 2.52 -3.22 14.81
CA LEU A 56 1.88 -1.93 15.19
C LEU A 56 2.58 -1.27 16.38
N ARG A 57 3.30 -2.05 17.20
CA ARG A 57 4.03 -1.58 18.38
C ARG A 57 5.29 -0.80 18.04
N ASP A 58 5.83 -0.98 16.84
CA ASP A 58 7.06 -0.31 16.41
C ASP A 58 6.83 1.19 16.16
N ARG A 59 5.56 1.64 16.08
CA ARG A 59 5.15 3.05 15.89
C ARG A 59 5.87 3.76 14.72
N VAL A 60 6.37 3.00 13.75
CA VAL A 60 7.05 3.53 12.56
C VAL A 60 6.06 4.30 11.68
N ARG A 61 6.47 5.49 11.25
CA ARG A 61 5.70 6.34 10.34
C ARG A 61 5.52 5.66 8.99
N SER A 62 4.30 5.74 8.44
CA SER A 62 3.97 5.14 7.14
C SER A 62 4.82 5.67 5.97
N SER A 63 5.32 6.90 6.04
CA SER A 63 6.26 7.46 5.05
C SER A 63 7.60 6.70 5.02
N VAL A 64 8.14 6.39 6.20
CA VAL A 64 9.42 5.66 6.34
C VAL A 64 9.29 4.24 5.79
N ILE A 65 8.15 3.59 6.02
CA ILE A 65 7.86 2.24 5.50
C ILE A 65 7.79 2.26 3.96
N ARG A 66 7.19 3.30 3.39
CA ARG A 66 7.12 3.46 1.93
C ARG A 66 8.48 3.70 1.31
N GLU A 67 9.30 4.54 1.94
CA GLU A 67 10.68 4.81 1.52
C GLU A 67 11.56 3.54 1.59
N GLU A 68 11.47 2.78 2.68
CA GLU A 68 12.18 1.49 2.83
C GLU A 68 11.78 0.47 1.75
N LEU A 69 10.49 0.47 1.38
CA LEU A 69 9.95 -0.44 0.37
C LEU A 69 10.05 0.10 -1.07
N GLY A 70 10.51 1.34 -1.28
CA GLY A 70 10.54 1.99 -2.59
C GLY A 70 9.16 2.14 -3.22
N VAL A 71 8.12 2.34 -2.41
CA VAL A 71 6.73 2.48 -2.87
C VAL A 71 6.33 3.95 -2.87
N ASP A 72 5.97 4.48 -4.04
CA ASP A 72 5.49 5.85 -4.15
C ASP A 72 4.12 6.04 -3.44
N PRO A 73 3.94 7.16 -2.71
CA PRO A 73 2.67 7.46 -2.06
C PRO A 73 1.58 7.77 -3.10
N LEU A 74 0.68 6.82 -3.29
CA LEU A 74 -0.39 6.85 -4.30
C LEU A 74 -1.31 8.09 -4.26
N LEU A 75 -1.42 8.76 -3.10
CA LEU A 75 -2.37 9.85 -2.87
C LEU A 75 -1.75 11.26 -2.85
N LEU A 76 -0.49 11.41 -3.26
CA LEU A 76 0.17 12.73 -3.30
C LEU A 76 0.00 13.47 -4.63
N ARG A 77 -0.62 12.85 -5.64
CA ARG A 77 -0.82 13.43 -6.98
C ARG A 77 -2.06 14.33 -7.11
N GLU A 78 -2.97 14.30 -6.14
CA GLU A 78 -4.19 15.13 -6.09
C GLU A 78 -3.90 16.50 -5.45
N ARG A 79 -2.93 17.25 -5.98
CA ARG A 79 -2.75 18.67 -5.66
C ARG A 79 -2.35 19.43 -6.93
N SER A 80 -3.36 19.86 -7.68
CA SER A 80 -3.32 21.03 -8.57
C SER A 80 -4.73 21.58 -8.68
#